data_AF-A0A7S4NYM8-F1
#
_entry.id   AF-A0A7S4NYM8-F1
#
_cell.length_a   1.000
_cell.length_b   1.000
_cell.length_c   1.000
_cell.angle_alpha   90.00
_cell.angle_beta   90.00
_cell.angle_gamma   90.00
#
_symmetry.space_group_name_H-M   'P 1'
#
loop_
_entity.id
_entity.type
_entity.pdbx_description
1 polymer ?
#
loop_
_entity_poly.entity_id
_entity_poly.type
_entity_poly.pdbx_seq_one_letter_code
_entity_poly.pdbx_strand_id
1 'polypeptide(L)'
;MAMHISSDQVEEETSGSFQFEEVDFKPQILNDPKKKELWTKWGFEDCSYLRAFSFDEFFSKHQSQVFFRDFFASKTVQSSLSVSSGRDSWRRVGPVRRVEVEELASSVTNMEFFDKLMQIEDPPVVRENGALVKCFDEFVDDLVLSDELHKLLVQEESDHYEVDPPSPCPRLPLRRPLVQG
;
A
#
# COMPACT_ATOMS: atom_id res chain seq x y z
N MET A 1 44.69 -5.46 32.19
CA MET A 1 44.84 -5.36 30.72
C MET A 1 43.46 -5.24 30.12
N ALA A 2 43.01 -4.00 29.89
CA ALA A 2 41.79 -3.73 29.14
C ALA A 2 42.20 -3.65 27.67
N MET A 3 41.68 -4.56 26.84
CA MET A 3 41.80 -4.43 25.40
C MET A 3 40.61 -3.60 24.91
N HIS A 4 40.86 -2.33 24.61
CA HIS A 4 40.01 -1.58 23.71
C HIS A 4 40.28 -2.09 22.30
N ILE A 5 39.28 -2.74 21.71
CA ILE A 5 39.22 -2.97 20.28
C ILE A 5 38.23 -1.92 19.76
N SER A 6 38.76 -0.78 19.35
CA SER A 6 38.10 0.05 18.34
C SER A 6 38.20 -0.72 17.03
N SER A 7 37.07 -1.24 16.56
CA SER A 7 36.92 -1.64 15.17
C SER A 7 35.81 -0.79 14.58
N ASP A 8 36.20 0.39 14.11
CA ASP A 8 35.55 1.00 12.96
C ASP A 8 35.63 -0.02 11.81
N GLN A 9 34.51 -0.68 11.53
CA GLN A 9 34.25 -1.19 10.20
C GLN A 9 33.03 -0.43 9.69
N VAL A 10 33.33 0.69 9.04
CA VAL A 10 32.51 1.18 7.94
C VAL A 10 32.62 0.08 6.88
N GLU A 11 31.66 -0.84 6.89
CA GLU A 11 31.47 -1.74 5.77
C GLU A 11 31.16 -0.87 4.56
N GLU A 12 32.13 -0.85 3.65
CA GLU A 12 32.02 -0.28 2.32
C GLU A 12 30.83 -0.98 1.66
N GLU A 13 29.67 -0.31 1.65
CA GLU A 13 28.47 -0.81 1.00
C GLU A 13 28.85 -1.21 -0.42
N THR A 14 28.79 -2.51 -0.70
CA THR A 14 28.94 -3.05 -2.04
C THR A 14 27.79 -2.49 -2.87
N SER A 15 28.04 -1.33 -3.49
CA SER A 15 27.14 -0.64 -4.38
C SER A 15 27.05 -1.42 -5.69
N GLY A 16 26.39 -2.58 -5.64
CA GLY A 16 25.96 -3.30 -6.84
C GLY A 16 24.91 -2.44 -7.56
N SER A 17 25.10 -2.23 -8.85
CA SER A 17 24.04 -1.66 -9.69
C SER A 17 23.20 -2.80 -10.26
N PHE A 18 21.89 -2.63 -10.27
CA PHE A 18 20.97 -3.64 -10.81
C PHE A 18 20.60 -3.32 -12.26
N GLN A 19 20.65 -4.33 -13.12
CA GLN A 19 20.10 -4.27 -14.48
C GLN A 19 18.78 -5.01 -14.55
N PHE A 20 17.89 -4.58 -15.45
CA PHE A 20 16.54 -5.11 -15.56
C PHE A 20 16.18 -5.41 -16.99
N GLU A 21 15.63 -6.61 -17.19
CA GLU A 21 15.09 -7.08 -18.47
C GLU A 21 13.62 -7.44 -18.30
N GLU A 22 12.79 -7.08 -19.29
CA GLU A 22 11.37 -7.43 -19.27
C GLU A 22 11.19 -8.89 -19.71
N VAL A 23 10.35 -9.62 -18.98
CA VAL A 23 10.10 -11.04 -19.23
C VAL A 23 8.65 -11.25 -19.64
N ASP A 24 8.40 -12.18 -20.57
CA ASP A 24 7.04 -12.61 -20.87
C ASP A 24 6.41 -13.24 -19.62
N PHE A 25 5.38 -12.58 -19.10
CA PHE A 25 4.74 -12.95 -17.86
C PHE A 25 3.25 -13.12 -18.07
N LYS A 26 2.79 -14.34 -17.81
CA LYS A 26 1.38 -14.68 -17.78
C LYS A 26 0.99 -14.95 -16.33
N PRO A 27 0.27 -14.01 -15.67
CA PRO A 27 -0.08 -14.15 -14.27
C PRO A 27 -0.98 -15.37 -14.07
N GLN A 28 -0.40 -16.47 -13.57
CA GLN A 28 -1.15 -17.71 -13.35
C GLN A 28 -2.29 -17.52 -12.35
N ILE A 29 -2.21 -16.50 -11.50
CA ILE A 29 -3.26 -16.14 -10.53
C ILE A 29 -4.60 -15.82 -11.22
N LEU A 30 -4.59 -15.33 -12.46
CA LEU A 30 -5.79 -15.01 -13.23
C LEU A 30 -6.36 -16.22 -13.99
N ASN A 31 -5.71 -17.39 -13.93
CA ASN A 31 -6.24 -18.62 -14.50
C ASN A 31 -7.35 -19.24 -13.62
N ASP A 32 -7.40 -18.89 -12.34
CA ASP A 32 -8.47 -19.32 -11.42
C ASP A 32 -9.73 -18.47 -11.64
N PRO A 33 -10.87 -19.08 -12.01
CA PRO A 33 -12.12 -18.36 -12.28
C PRO A 33 -12.58 -17.49 -11.11
N LYS A 34 -12.40 -17.94 -9.86
CA LYS A 34 -12.82 -17.17 -8.67
C LYS A 34 -11.97 -15.93 -8.48
N LYS A 35 -10.65 -16.06 -8.68
CA LYS A 35 -9.73 -14.92 -8.57
C LYS A 35 -9.93 -13.93 -9.70
N LYS A 36 -10.24 -14.43 -10.90
CA LYS A 36 -10.61 -13.58 -12.04
C LYS A 36 -11.91 -12.83 -11.78
N GLU A 37 -12.94 -13.49 -11.25
CA GLU A 37 -14.20 -12.84 -10.87
C GLU A 37 -13.94 -11.71 -9.86
N LEU A 38 -13.12 -11.95 -8.83
CA LEU A 38 -12.73 -10.92 -7.88
C LEU A 38 -11.92 -9.79 -8.54
N TRP A 39 -10.96 -10.12 -9.42
CA TRP A 39 -10.16 -9.13 -10.15
C TRP A 39 -11.05 -8.15 -10.93
N THR A 40 -12.04 -8.67 -11.66
CA THR A 40 -13.02 -7.86 -12.38
C THR A 40 -13.97 -7.13 -11.44
N LYS A 41 -14.47 -7.79 -10.37
CA LYS A 41 -15.38 -7.18 -9.38
C LYS A 41 -14.79 -5.91 -8.75
N TRP A 42 -13.49 -5.91 -8.47
CA TRP A 42 -12.79 -4.77 -7.87
C TRP A 42 -12.26 -3.76 -8.91
N GLY A 43 -12.56 -3.94 -10.20
CA GLY A 43 -12.20 -3.02 -11.27
C GLY A 43 -10.72 -3.01 -11.63
N PHE A 44 -9.94 -4.00 -11.19
CA PHE A 44 -8.50 -4.08 -11.49
C PHE A 44 -8.21 -4.33 -12.97
N GLU A 45 -9.18 -4.84 -13.72
CA GLU A 45 -9.04 -5.06 -15.17
C GLU A 45 -8.84 -3.75 -15.94
N ASP A 46 -9.48 -2.67 -15.50
CA ASP A 46 -9.42 -1.37 -16.17
C ASP A 46 -8.40 -0.42 -15.52
N CYS A 47 -8.15 -0.57 -14.21
CA CYS A 47 -7.29 0.36 -13.46
C CYS A 47 -5.89 -0.20 -13.14
N SER A 48 -5.57 -1.43 -13.55
CA SER A 48 -4.28 -2.08 -13.28
C SER A 48 -3.74 -2.84 -14.48
N TYR A 49 -2.43 -3.04 -14.51
CA TYR A 49 -1.78 -3.95 -15.44
C TYR A 49 -0.54 -4.55 -14.78
N LEU A 50 -0.08 -5.68 -15.31
CA LEU A 50 1.03 -6.45 -14.73
C LEU A 50 2.19 -6.51 -15.71
N ARG A 51 3.40 -6.32 -15.20
CA ARG A 51 4.67 -6.51 -15.90
C ARG A 51 5.61 -7.29 -14.99
N ALA A 52 6.47 -8.11 -15.58
CA ALA A 52 7.53 -8.78 -14.85
C ALA A 52 8.89 -8.40 -15.43
N PHE A 53 9.85 -8.29 -14.52
CA PHE A 53 11.23 -7.99 -14.85
C PHE A 53 12.14 -8.99 -14.12
N SER A 54 13.16 -9.48 -14.82
CA SER A 54 14.29 -10.15 -14.20
C SER A 54 15.39 -9.15 -13.89
N PHE A 55 16.25 -9.50 -12.94
CA PHE A 55 17.43 -8.73 -12.54
C PHE A 55 18.63 -9.65 -12.39
N ASP A 56 19.83 -9.10 -12.53
CA ASP A 56 21.11 -9.81 -12.69
C ASP A 56 21.85 -10.10 -11.37
N GLU A 57 21.55 -9.34 -10.32
CA GLU A 57 22.25 -9.42 -9.03
C GLU A 57 21.39 -10.02 -7.90
N PHE A 58 22.02 -10.51 -6.83
CA PHE A 58 21.28 -10.99 -5.67
C PHE A 58 20.67 -9.81 -4.89
N PHE A 59 19.37 -9.89 -4.59
CA PHE A 59 18.68 -8.86 -3.81
C PHE A 59 18.78 -9.12 -2.30
N SER A 60 19.29 -8.13 -1.56
CA SER A 60 19.21 -8.07 -0.10
C SER A 60 18.39 -6.85 0.34
N LYS A 61 17.64 -6.97 1.45
CA LYS A 61 16.82 -5.87 2.00
C LYS A 61 17.62 -4.59 2.24
N HIS A 62 18.90 -4.70 2.62
CA HIS A 62 19.78 -3.55 2.84
C HIS A 62 19.99 -2.72 1.56
N GLN A 63 19.88 -3.34 0.39
CA GLN A 63 20.04 -2.69 -0.90
C GLN A 63 18.72 -2.14 -1.47
N SER A 64 17.62 -2.14 -0.71
CA SER A 64 16.30 -1.75 -1.24
C SER A 64 16.30 -0.36 -1.89
N GLN A 65 16.95 0.62 -1.26
CA GLN A 65 17.06 1.96 -1.84
C GLN A 65 17.77 1.97 -3.20
N VAL A 66 18.92 1.29 -3.29
CA VAL A 66 19.69 1.16 -4.53
C VAL A 66 18.89 0.40 -5.60
N PHE A 67 18.27 -0.72 -5.21
CA PHE A 67 17.45 -1.55 -6.08
C PHE A 67 16.30 -0.76 -6.71
N PHE A 68 15.48 -0.06 -5.91
CA PHE A 68 14.35 0.70 -6.44
C PHE A 68 14.79 1.93 -7.24
N ARG A 69 15.88 2.60 -6.84
CA ARG A 69 16.48 3.67 -7.63
C ARG A 69 16.88 3.17 -9.02
N ASP A 70 17.61 2.07 -9.09
CA ASP A 70 18.10 1.51 -10.35
C ASP A 70 16.95 0.95 -11.20
N PHE A 71 15.94 0.33 -10.56
CA PHE A 71 14.72 -0.16 -11.21
C PHE A 71 13.99 0.98 -11.93
N PHE A 72 13.68 2.07 -11.22
CA PHE A 72 13.00 3.19 -11.84
C PHE A 72 13.90 3.93 -12.84
N ALA A 73 15.22 3.92 -12.68
CA ALA A 73 16.15 4.56 -13.62
C ALA A 73 16.42 3.72 -14.89
N SER A 74 16.12 2.41 -14.86
CA SER A 74 16.35 1.49 -15.96
C SER A 74 15.61 1.91 -17.22
N LYS A 75 16.33 1.95 -18.35
CA LYS A 75 15.74 2.28 -19.67
C LYS A 75 14.68 1.27 -20.08
N THR A 76 14.89 -0.02 -19.78
CA THR A 76 13.93 -1.09 -20.05
C THR A 76 12.63 -0.82 -19.32
N VAL A 77 12.71 -0.59 -17.99
CA VAL A 77 11.55 -0.31 -17.14
C VAL A 77 10.85 0.97 -17.57
N GLN A 78 11.59 2.05 -17.83
CA GLN A 78 11.05 3.33 -18.30
C GLN A 78 10.31 3.23 -19.64
N SER A 79 10.69 2.26 -20.49
CA SER A 79 10.08 2.07 -21.80
C SER A 79 8.77 1.29 -21.75
N SER A 80 8.61 0.39 -20.78
CA SER A 80 7.49 -0.55 -20.72
C SER A 80 6.53 -0.33 -19.55
N LEU A 81 6.98 0.33 -18.47
CA LEU A 81 6.18 0.67 -17.31
C LEU A 81 5.46 2.01 -17.51
N SER A 82 4.14 1.97 -17.35
CA SER A 82 3.24 3.12 -17.26
C SER A 82 2.66 3.27 -15.86
N VAL A 83 2.32 4.51 -15.50
CA VAL A 83 1.67 4.89 -14.25
C VAL A 83 0.40 5.66 -14.58
N SER A 84 -0.62 5.50 -13.72
CA SER A 84 -1.86 6.25 -13.87
C SER A 84 -1.63 7.72 -13.52
N SER A 85 -2.04 8.62 -14.41
CA SER A 85 -1.94 10.07 -14.25
C SER A 85 -3.31 10.71 -13.94
N GLY A 86 -4.24 9.95 -13.36
CA GLY A 86 -5.64 10.36 -13.12
C GLY A 86 -6.58 9.98 -14.28
N ARG A 87 -7.90 10.16 -14.06
CA ARG A 87 -9.06 9.77 -14.92
C ARG A 87 -8.68 9.13 -16.25
N ASP A 88 -8.23 7.89 -16.17
CA ASP A 88 -8.02 7.00 -17.31
C ASP A 88 -6.86 7.32 -18.27
N SER A 89 -5.85 8.08 -17.84
CA SER A 89 -4.64 8.30 -18.64
C SER A 89 -3.42 7.59 -18.06
N TRP A 90 -2.91 6.60 -18.79
CA TRP A 90 -1.62 5.98 -18.53
C TRP A 90 -0.49 6.80 -19.14
N ARG A 91 0.57 7.05 -18.39
CA ARG A 91 1.76 7.76 -18.85
C ARG A 91 3.01 7.02 -18.44
N ARG A 92 4.13 7.25 -19.12
CA ARG A 92 5.42 6.72 -18.67
C ARG A 92 5.81 7.31 -17.31
N VAL A 93 6.55 6.55 -16.52
CA VAL A 93 7.08 6.98 -15.20
C VAL A 93 7.80 8.32 -15.30
N GLY A 94 8.59 8.51 -16.37
CA GLY A 94 9.36 9.73 -16.57
C GLY A 94 10.66 9.74 -15.76
N PRO A 95 11.51 10.77 -15.94
CA PRO A 95 12.84 10.78 -15.34
C PRO A 95 12.77 10.74 -13.81
N VAL A 96 13.50 9.80 -13.21
CA VAL A 96 13.58 9.63 -11.76
C VAL A 96 14.31 10.81 -11.14
N ARG A 97 13.65 11.50 -10.21
CA ARG A 97 14.26 12.61 -9.45
C ARG A 97 14.68 12.18 -8.05
N ARG A 98 13.86 11.34 -7.42
CA ARG A 98 14.05 10.85 -6.06
C ARG A 98 13.30 9.54 -5.90
N VAL A 99 13.88 8.64 -5.13
CA VAL A 99 13.23 7.40 -4.68
C VAL A 99 13.30 7.38 -3.15
N GLU A 100 12.14 7.15 -2.54
CA GLU A 100 12.01 6.95 -1.11
C GLU A 100 11.49 5.54 -0.88
N VAL A 101 12.14 4.81 0.01
CA VAL A 101 11.77 3.44 0.36
C VAL A 101 11.58 3.41 1.86
N GLU A 102 10.40 2.96 2.28
CA GLU A 102 10.02 2.79 3.67
C GLU A 102 9.55 1.34 3.85
N GLU A 103 10.16 0.61 4.78
CA GLU A 103 9.69 -0.72 5.14
C GLU A 103 8.46 -0.59 6.04
N LEU A 104 7.32 -1.05 5.56
CA LEU A 104 6.11 -1.11 6.37
C LEU A 104 6.25 -2.22 7.39
N ALA A 105 6.11 -1.88 8.67
CA ALA A 105 6.10 -2.83 9.79
C ALA A 105 4.77 -3.60 9.90
N SER A 106 4.21 -4.05 8.76
CA SER A 106 2.99 -4.84 8.74
C SER A 106 3.34 -6.33 8.73
N SER A 107 3.25 -6.97 9.89
CA SER A 107 3.39 -8.42 10.04
C SER A 107 2.06 -9.17 9.87
N VAL A 108 0.94 -8.44 9.84
CA VAL A 108 -0.40 -9.01 9.80
C VAL A 108 -0.88 -9.09 8.35
N THR A 109 -0.91 -10.30 7.80
CA THR A 109 -1.53 -10.62 6.50
C THR A 109 -2.93 -11.21 6.69
N ASN A 110 -3.54 -11.01 7.85
CA ASN A 110 -4.82 -11.59 8.22
C ASN A 110 -5.94 -10.56 8.10
N MET A 111 -7.08 -11.00 7.57
CA MET A 111 -8.30 -10.21 7.43
C MET A 111 -9.22 -10.31 8.65
N GLU A 112 -8.83 -11.06 9.70
CA GLU A 112 -9.55 -11.17 10.99
C GLU A 112 -9.89 -9.81 11.64
N PHE A 113 -9.19 -8.72 11.24
CA PHE A 113 -9.59 -7.37 11.62
C PHE A 113 -11.06 -7.07 11.27
N PHE A 114 -11.52 -7.46 10.09
CA PHE A 114 -12.89 -7.20 9.64
C PHE A 114 -13.93 -8.02 10.41
N ASP A 115 -13.53 -9.12 11.06
CA ASP A 115 -14.42 -9.90 11.90
C ASP A 115 -14.88 -9.09 13.12
N LYS A 116 -14.06 -8.15 13.61
CA LYS A 116 -14.45 -7.25 14.70
C LYS A 116 -15.65 -6.37 14.30
N LEU A 117 -15.69 -5.90 13.05
CA LEU A 117 -16.81 -5.10 12.55
C LEU A 117 -18.12 -5.91 12.51
N MET A 118 -18.01 -7.22 12.26
CA MET A 118 -19.16 -8.15 12.27
C MET A 118 -19.66 -8.46 13.70
N GLN A 119 -18.84 -8.23 14.72
CA GLN A 119 -19.16 -8.50 16.13
C GLN A 119 -19.79 -7.31 16.85
N ILE A 120 -19.84 -6.13 16.22
CA ILE A 120 -20.52 -4.96 16.79
C ILE A 120 -22.02 -5.15 16.58
N GLU A 121 -22.76 -5.37 17.68
CA GLU A 121 -24.18 -5.70 17.63
C GLU A 121 -25.12 -4.53 17.99
N ASP A 122 -24.65 -3.52 18.76
CA ASP A 122 -25.52 -2.44 19.26
C ASP A 122 -24.81 -1.06 19.35
N PRO A 123 -25.10 -0.12 18.42
CA PRO A 123 -25.73 -0.36 17.12
C PRO A 123 -24.85 -1.21 16.18
N PRO A 124 -25.39 -1.96 15.22
CA PRO A 124 -24.58 -2.74 14.30
C PRO A 124 -23.94 -1.86 13.21
N VAL A 125 -22.67 -2.11 12.89
CA VAL A 125 -21.97 -1.46 11.75
C VAL A 125 -22.18 -2.24 10.45
N VAL A 126 -22.20 -3.57 10.54
CA VAL A 126 -22.39 -4.48 9.42
C VAL A 126 -23.55 -5.42 9.72
N ARG A 127 -24.40 -5.67 8.73
CA ARG A 127 -25.51 -6.63 8.82
C ARG A 127 -24.98 -8.06 8.72
N GLU A 128 -25.80 -9.03 9.12
CA GLU A 128 -25.47 -10.47 9.01
C GLU A 128 -25.06 -10.92 7.59
N ASN A 129 -25.55 -10.23 6.54
CA ASN A 129 -25.22 -10.50 5.15
C ASN A 129 -23.95 -9.78 4.64
N GLY A 130 -23.23 -9.07 5.51
CA GLY A 130 -22.03 -8.29 5.18
C GLY A 130 -22.30 -6.90 4.61
N ALA A 131 -23.57 -6.45 4.51
CA ALA A 131 -23.89 -5.11 4.04
C ALA A 131 -23.68 -4.08 5.17
N LEU A 132 -23.10 -2.92 4.83
CA LEU A 132 -22.96 -1.81 5.76
C LEU A 132 -24.33 -1.28 6.20
N VAL A 133 -24.47 -0.96 7.48
CA VAL A 133 -25.67 -0.32 8.02
C VAL A 133 -25.69 1.14 7.59
N LYS A 134 -26.70 1.50 6.80
CA LYS A 134 -26.90 2.87 6.29
C LYS A 134 -27.47 3.78 7.38
N CYS A 135 -27.05 5.04 7.36
CA CYS A 135 -27.55 6.10 8.24
C CYS A 135 -28.00 7.31 7.41
N PHE A 136 -28.49 8.36 8.07
CA PHE A 136 -28.79 9.61 7.40
C PHE A 136 -27.49 10.27 6.92
N ASP A 137 -27.54 10.86 5.73
CA ASP A 137 -26.39 11.55 5.17
C ASP A 137 -25.99 12.72 6.07
N GLU A 138 -24.80 12.62 6.64
CA GLU A 138 -24.16 13.67 7.43
C GLU A 138 -22.96 14.21 6.66
N PHE A 139 -22.85 15.54 6.60
CA PHE A 139 -21.76 16.22 5.90
C PHE A 139 -20.72 16.64 6.93
N VAL A 140 -19.55 15.99 6.89
CA VAL A 140 -18.40 16.31 7.73
C VAL A 140 -17.25 16.68 6.80
N ASP A 141 -16.82 17.93 6.85
CA ASP A 141 -15.89 18.54 5.90
C ASP A 141 -16.36 18.34 4.43
N ASP A 142 -15.54 17.68 3.61
CA ASP A 142 -15.82 17.35 2.21
C ASP A 142 -16.37 15.91 2.01
N LEU A 143 -16.74 15.23 3.09
CA LEU A 143 -17.21 13.84 3.07
C LEU A 143 -18.71 13.75 3.36
N VAL A 144 -19.37 12.81 2.68
CA VAL A 144 -20.75 12.41 2.97
C VAL A 144 -20.71 11.09 3.71
N LEU A 145 -21.10 11.11 4.99
CA LEU A 145 -21.20 9.92 5.83
C LEU A 145 -22.61 9.33 5.67
N SER A 146 -22.72 8.24 4.94
CA SER A 146 -23.99 7.59 4.61
C SER A 146 -24.19 6.21 5.28
N ASP A 147 -23.22 5.76 6.08
CA ASP A 147 -23.27 4.50 6.82
C ASP A 147 -22.47 4.57 8.12
N GLU A 148 -22.76 3.64 9.03
CA GLU A 148 -22.17 3.57 10.36
C GLU A 148 -20.65 3.32 10.33
N LEU A 149 -20.14 2.69 9.25
CA LEU A 149 -18.69 2.50 9.09
C LEU A 149 -17.99 3.84 8.84
N HIS A 150 -18.55 4.70 7.98
CA HIS A 150 -18.01 6.04 7.77
C HIS A 150 -18.05 6.86 9.07
N LYS A 151 -19.12 6.74 9.86
CA LYS A 151 -19.22 7.41 11.17
C LYS A 151 -18.15 6.93 12.15
N LEU A 152 -17.97 5.61 12.28
CA LEU A 152 -16.94 4.99 13.13
C LEU A 152 -15.54 5.50 12.80
N LEU A 153 -15.22 5.64 11.50
CA LEU A 153 -13.88 6.04 11.05
C LEU A 153 -13.60 7.54 11.17
N VAL A 154 -14.62 8.38 11.10
CA VAL A 154 -14.47 9.85 10.94
C VAL A 154 -14.94 10.63 12.16
N GLN A 155 -16.02 10.19 12.83
CA GLN A 155 -16.62 10.92 13.95
C GLN A 155 -16.09 10.41 15.29
N GLU A 156 -15.37 11.26 16.00
CA GLU A 156 -14.87 10.96 17.35
C GLU A 156 -16.00 10.78 18.38
N GLU A 157 -17.19 11.30 18.08
CA GLU A 157 -18.39 11.22 18.92
C GLU A 157 -19.30 10.04 18.54
N SER A 158 -18.89 9.21 17.57
CA SER A 158 -19.66 8.03 17.18
C SER A 158 -19.76 7.04 18.36
N ASP A 159 -20.91 6.40 18.51
CA ASP A 159 -21.14 5.30 19.47
C ASP A 159 -20.11 4.15 19.31
N HIS A 160 -19.38 4.11 18.19
CA HIS A 160 -18.37 3.11 17.87
C HIS A 160 -16.92 3.60 17.92
N TYR A 161 -16.67 4.87 18.26
CA TYR A 161 -15.33 5.44 18.19
C TYR A 161 -14.31 4.77 19.12
N GLU A 162 -14.79 4.30 20.29
CA GLU A 162 -13.99 3.56 21.27
C GLU A 162 -13.76 2.09 20.89
N VAL A 163 -14.40 1.60 19.81
CA VAL A 163 -14.07 0.29 19.25
C VAL A 163 -12.69 0.41 18.64
N ASP A 164 -11.67 0.12 19.45
CA ASP A 164 -10.27 0.17 19.06
C ASP A 164 -10.10 -0.55 17.71
N PRO A 165 -9.81 0.17 16.61
CA PRO A 165 -9.19 -0.51 15.49
C PRO A 165 -7.78 -0.87 15.98
N PRO A 166 -7.43 -2.15 16.22
CA PRO A 166 -6.05 -2.49 16.51
C PRO A 166 -5.28 -2.17 15.23
N SER A 167 -4.64 -1.02 15.23
CA SER A 167 -3.94 -0.52 14.08
C SER A 167 -2.82 -1.52 13.74
N PRO A 168 -2.71 -2.04 12.50
CA PRO A 168 -1.54 -2.83 12.08
C PRO A 168 -0.24 -2.00 12.15
N CYS A 169 -0.38 -0.68 12.18
CA CYS A 169 0.69 0.31 12.30
C CYS A 169 0.23 1.40 13.28
N PRO A 170 1.09 1.88 14.21
CA PRO A 170 0.73 2.98 15.10
C PRO A 170 0.11 4.13 14.30
N ARG A 171 -1.03 4.67 14.76
CA ARG A 171 -1.72 5.78 14.09
C ARG A 171 -0.68 6.86 13.73
N LEU A 172 -0.30 6.93 12.45
CA LEU A 172 0.57 7.99 11.99
C LEU A 172 -0.18 9.30 12.23
N PRO A 173 0.45 10.30 12.87
CA PRO A 173 -0.21 11.59 13.05
C PRO A 173 -0.61 12.08 11.67
N LEU A 174 -1.92 12.31 11.48
CA LEU A 174 -2.45 12.98 10.30
C LEU A 174 -1.58 14.22 10.06
N ARG A 175 -0.78 14.22 8.99
CA ARG A 175 0.03 15.37 8.63
C ARG A 175 -0.96 16.50 8.33
N ARG A 176 -1.14 17.40 9.31
CA ARG A 176 -1.83 18.67 9.08
C ARG A 176 -1.11 19.36 7.92
N PRO A 177 -1.83 19.88 6.91
CA PRO A 177 -1.20 20.71 5.91
C PRO A 177 -0.52 21.87 6.64
N LEU A 178 0.77 22.07 6.35
CA LEU A 178 1.50 23.27 6.73
C LEU A 178 0.79 24.45 6.07
N VAL A 179 -0.09 25.11 6.82
CA VAL A 179 -0.56 26.44 6.47
C VAL A 179 0.66 27.35 6.63
N GLN A 180 1.30 27.67 5.51
CA GLN A 180 2.30 28.73 5.47
C GLN A 180 1.57 30.05 5.71
N GLY A 181 1.88 30.69 6.84
CA GLY A 181 1.59 32.10 7.10
C GLY A 181 2.69 32.99 6.54
#